data_AF-A0A2Z5XE39-F1
#
_entry.id   AF-A0A2Z5XE39-F1
#
_cell.length_a   1.000
_cell.length_b   1.000
_cell.length_c   1.000
_cell.angle_alpha   90.00
_cell.angle_beta   90.00
_cell.angle_gamma   90.00
#
_symmetry.space_group_name_H-M   'P 1'
#
loop_
_entity.id
_entity.type
_entity.pdbx_description
1 polymer ?
#
loop_
_entity_poly.entity_id
_entity_poly.type
_entity_poly.pdbx_seq_one_letter_code
_entity_poly.pdbx_strand_id
1 'polypeptide(L)'
;LRRVRSGIQSEGDGMVTMHDVLDAMWLYENHKDESMLRRVIKPLEGLLVNHKRIIMKDSSVNAVCYGAKIMLPGVLRYEDGIEIDQEIVICTTKGEAICLAIALMTTATMSSCDHGVVAKIKRVIMERDIYPRKWGLGPKASAKKALIAVGKLDKFGRPNENTPKEWLTGFVDYNAKKPAAAVAPQTPVKET
;
A
#
# COMPACT_ATOMS: atom_id res chain seq x y z
N LEU A 1 -31.56 16.40 -23.53
CA LEU A 1 -30.95 16.49 -22.18
C LEU A 1 -29.43 16.54 -22.34
N ARG A 2 -28.71 17.47 -21.70
CA ARG A 2 -27.23 17.60 -21.75
C ARG A 2 -26.65 17.42 -20.35
N ARG A 3 -25.57 16.65 -20.22
CA ARG A 3 -24.90 16.38 -18.93
C ARG A 3 -23.74 17.35 -18.73
N VAL A 4 -23.88 18.26 -17.77
CA VAL A 4 -22.90 19.33 -17.47
C VAL A 4 -21.77 18.94 -16.50
N ARG A 5 -21.90 17.80 -15.81
CA ARG A 5 -20.90 17.27 -14.88
C ARG A 5 -20.99 15.76 -14.78
N SER A 6 -19.83 15.10 -14.63
CA SER A 6 -19.74 13.68 -14.34
C SER A 6 -18.63 13.44 -13.32
N GLY A 7 -19.01 13.12 -12.08
CA GLY A 7 -18.05 13.00 -10.97
C GLY A 7 -17.33 14.32 -10.73
N ILE A 8 -16.00 14.30 -10.83
CA ILE A 8 -15.15 15.47 -10.60
C ILE A 8 -14.93 16.34 -11.85
N GLN A 9 -15.25 15.84 -13.05
CA GLN A 9 -15.02 16.56 -14.30
C GLN A 9 -16.27 17.36 -14.70
N SER A 10 -16.08 18.65 -14.97
CA SER A 10 -17.09 19.56 -15.50
C SER A 10 -16.77 19.99 -16.94
N GLU A 11 -17.71 20.65 -17.61
CA GLU A 11 -17.50 21.15 -18.98
C GLU A 11 -16.37 22.19 -19.09
N GLY A 12 -16.09 22.92 -18.01
CA GLY A 12 -14.99 23.89 -17.95
C GLY A 12 -13.61 23.24 -17.79
N ASP A 13 -13.55 21.98 -17.40
CA ASP A 13 -12.31 21.26 -17.16
C ASP A 13 -11.80 20.64 -18.46
N GLY A 14 -11.61 21.43 -19.52
CA GLY A 14 -10.98 20.96 -20.77
C GLY A 14 -11.76 19.84 -21.46
N MET A 15 -13.06 20.02 -21.66
CA MET A 15 -13.88 19.13 -22.49
C MET A 15 -13.37 19.14 -23.95
N VAL A 16 -13.23 17.96 -24.54
CA VAL A 16 -12.76 17.76 -25.92
C VAL A 16 -13.85 17.14 -26.78
N THR A 17 -13.80 17.43 -28.08
CA THR A 17 -14.71 16.86 -29.07
C THR A 17 -14.07 15.68 -29.80
N MET A 18 -14.88 14.88 -30.51
CA MET A 18 -14.35 13.77 -31.32
C MET A 18 -13.45 14.26 -32.47
N HIS A 19 -13.66 15.49 -32.95
CA HIS A 19 -12.80 16.11 -33.96
C HIS A 19 -11.40 16.38 -33.41
N ASP A 20 -11.30 16.90 -32.19
CA ASP A 20 -10.01 17.14 -31.53
C ASP A 20 -9.21 15.85 -31.34
N VAL A 21 -9.90 14.71 -31.09
CA VAL A 21 -9.25 13.40 -30.97
C VAL A 21 -8.68 12.92 -32.31
N LEU A 22 -9.44 13.12 -33.40
CA LEU A 22 -9.00 12.77 -34.76
C LEU A 22 -7.77 13.59 -35.16
N ASP A 23 -7.83 14.91 -34.95
CA ASP A 23 -6.75 15.83 -35.29
C ASP A 23 -5.50 15.55 -34.45
N ALA A 24 -5.67 15.23 -33.16
CA ALA A 24 -4.57 14.85 -32.29
C ALA A 24 -3.84 13.58 -32.78
N MET A 25 -4.59 12.58 -33.24
CA MET A 25 -3.99 11.35 -33.77
C MET A 25 -3.27 11.61 -35.10
N TRP A 26 -3.88 12.39 -36.00
CA TRP A 26 -3.28 12.73 -37.28
C TRP A 26 -1.98 13.51 -37.10
N LEU A 27 -1.94 14.48 -36.18
CA LEU A 27 -0.73 15.26 -35.87
C LEU A 27 0.40 14.36 -35.35
N TYR A 28 0.07 13.41 -34.48
CA TYR A 28 1.02 12.44 -33.97
C TYR A 28 1.58 11.52 -35.07
N GLU A 29 0.74 11.02 -35.97
CA GLU A 29 1.17 10.12 -37.05
C GLU A 29 2.05 10.81 -38.10
N ASN A 30 1.70 12.05 -38.49
CA ASN A 30 2.37 12.75 -39.59
C ASN A 30 3.59 13.55 -39.12
N HIS A 31 3.51 14.16 -37.95
CA HIS A 31 4.53 15.09 -37.46
C HIS A 31 5.24 14.59 -36.19
N LYS A 32 4.82 13.45 -35.61
CA LYS A 32 5.32 12.93 -34.33
C LYS A 32 5.22 13.93 -33.18
N ASP A 33 4.29 14.89 -33.29
CA ASP A 33 4.03 15.86 -32.23
C ASP A 33 2.96 15.29 -31.27
N GLU A 34 3.35 15.12 -30.01
CA GLU A 34 2.50 14.60 -28.94
C GLU A 34 1.73 15.68 -28.18
N SER A 35 1.96 16.97 -28.48
CA SER A 35 1.43 18.09 -27.71
C SER A 35 -0.10 18.06 -27.59
N MET A 36 -0.79 17.86 -28.70
CA MET A 36 -2.25 17.79 -28.75
C MET A 36 -2.77 16.50 -28.10
N LEU A 37 -2.09 15.37 -28.30
CA LEU A 37 -2.46 14.09 -27.72
C LEU A 37 -2.41 14.09 -26.19
N ARG A 38 -1.34 14.68 -25.61
CA ARG A 38 -1.18 14.86 -24.16
C ARG A 38 -2.17 15.86 -23.56
N ARG A 39 -2.78 16.73 -24.37
CA ARG A 39 -3.86 17.62 -23.94
C ARG A 39 -5.21 16.91 -23.92
N VAL A 40 -5.48 16.07 -24.92
CA VAL A 40 -6.72 15.31 -25.06
C VAL A 40 -6.82 14.20 -24.02
N ILE A 41 -5.72 13.46 -23.81
CA ILE A 41 -5.67 12.34 -22.88
C ILE A 41 -5.15 12.83 -21.52
N LYS A 42 -6.02 12.77 -20.50
CA LYS A 42 -5.66 13.10 -19.12
C LYS A 42 -5.20 11.88 -18.34
N PRO A 43 -4.29 12.06 -17.36
CA PRO A 43 -3.91 10.99 -16.44
C PRO A 43 -5.09 10.59 -15.55
N LEU A 44 -5.17 9.30 -15.22
CA LEU A 44 -6.26 8.73 -14.41
C LEU A 44 -6.31 9.31 -12.99
N GLU A 45 -5.18 9.80 -12.50
CA GLU A 45 -5.01 10.50 -11.22
C GLU A 45 -5.95 11.70 -11.09
N GLY A 46 -6.32 12.35 -12.21
CA GLY A 46 -7.25 13.48 -12.22
C GLY A 46 -8.66 13.13 -11.74
N LEU A 47 -9.04 11.85 -11.74
CA LEU A 47 -10.33 11.37 -11.21
C LEU A 47 -10.30 11.14 -9.69
N LEU A 48 -9.10 11.04 -9.11
CA LEU A 48 -8.88 10.57 -7.74
C LEU A 48 -8.62 11.72 -6.75
N VAL A 49 -8.71 12.97 -7.20
CA VAL A 49 -8.33 14.17 -6.43
C VAL A 49 -9.18 14.38 -5.16
N ASN A 50 -10.44 13.92 -5.16
CA ASN A 50 -11.34 14.05 -4.01
C ASN A 50 -11.00 13.09 -2.84
N HIS A 51 -10.21 12.04 -3.07
CA HIS A 51 -9.88 11.08 -2.04
C HIS A 51 -8.65 11.52 -1.26
N LYS A 52 -8.63 11.18 0.03
CA LYS A 52 -7.46 11.41 0.88
C LYS A 52 -6.30 10.52 0.46
N ARG A 53 -5.09 11.06 0.50
CA ARG A 53 -3.88 10.42 -0.01
C ARG A 53 -3.02 9.84 1.09
N ILE A 54 -2.54 8.62 0.86
CA ILE A 54 -1.45 8.01 1.63
C ILE A 54 -0.27 7.78 0.68
N ILE A 55 0.88 8.37 0.99
CA ILE A 55 2.11 8.22 0.22
C ILE A 55 2.88 7.02 0.75
N MET A 56 3.16 6.06 -0.11
CA MET A 56 3.92 4.86 0.22
C MET A 56 5.39 4.94 -0.18
N LYS A 57 6.20 4.16 0.53
CA LYS A 57 7.61 3.94 0.19
C LYS A 57 7.72 3.08 -1.07
N ASP A 58 8.60 3.46 -1.98
CA ASP A 58 8.86 2.77 -3.26
C ASP A 58 9.13 1.26 -3.09
N SER A 59 9.75 0.84 -1.98
CA SER A 59 10.02 -0.58 -1.70
C SER A 59 8.76 -1.42 -1.46
N SER A 60 7.66 -0.78 -1.10
CA SER A 60 6.41 -1.45 -0.74
C SER A 60 5.36 -1.37 -1.86
N VAL A 61 5.61 -0.56 -2.90
CA VAL A 61 4.68 -0.35 -4.03
C VAL A 61 4.36 -1.66 -4.74
N ASN A 62 5.38 -2.40 -5.18
CA ASN A 62 5.12 -3.63 -5.94
C ASN A 62 4.37 -4.68 -5.10
N ALA A 63 4.63 -4.76 -3.79
CA ALA A 63 3.88 -5.65 -2.91
C ALA A 63 2.36 -5.34 -2.92
N VAL A 64 2.00 -4.05 -2.93
CA VAL A 64 0.61 -3.59 -3.04
C VAL A 64 0.01 -3.91 -4.41
N CYS A 65 0.78 -3.82 -5.50
CA CYS A 65 0.34 -4.23 -6.83
C CYS A 65 0.00 -5.74 -6.92
N TYR A 66 0.65 -6.57 -6.08
CA TYR A 66 0.31 -7.99 -5.92
C TYR A 66 -0.87 -8.25 -4.97
N GLY A 67 -1.44 -7.21 -4.35
CA GLY A 67 -2.56 -7.33 -3.43
C GLY A 67 -2.17 -7.52 -1.96
N ALA A 68 -0.91 -7.25 -1.59
CA ALA A 68 -0.50 -7.28 -0.18
C ALA A 68 -1.21 -6.17 0.63
N LYS A 69 -1.53 -6.45 1.89
CA LYS A 69 -2.11 -5.44 2.80
C LYS A 69 -1.13 -4.29 3.01
N ILE A 70 -1.65 -3.07 3.14
CA ILE A 70 -0.81 -1.90 3.41
C ILE A 70 -0.50 -1.86 4.89
N MET A 71 0.78 -2.05 5.22
CA MET A 71 1.28 -2.03 6.59
C MET A 71 1.91 -0.68 6.90
N LEU A 72 1.85 -0.27 8.17
CA LEU A 72 2.38 1.01 8.63
C LEU A 72 3.85 1.27 8.25
N PRO A 73 4.79 0.30 8.31
CA PRO A 73 6.18 0.52 7.88
C PRO A 73 6.34 0.85 6.39
N GLY A 74 5.30 0.61 5.57
CA GLY A 74 5.29 0.94 4.15
C GLY A 74 4.78 2.35 3.84
N VAL A 75 4.23 3.06 4.84
CA VAL A 75 3.70 4.41 4.68
C VAL A 75 4.81 5.44 4.96
N LEU A 76 4.94 6.42 4.08
CA LEU A 76 5.88 7.53 4.22
C LEU A 76 5.18 8.77 4.78
N ARG A 77 4.01 9.11 4.23
CA ARG A 77 3.21 10.27 4.62
C ARG A 77 1.73 9.94 4.47
N TYR A 78 0.89 10.60 5.23
CA TYR A 78 -0.56 10.46 5.17
C TYR A 78 -1.20 11.84 5.32
N GLU A 79 -2.39 12.00 4.76
CA GLU A 79 -3.20 13.21 4.89
C GLU A 79 -3.92 13.24 6.25
N ASP A 80 -4.33 14.42 6.68
CA ASP A 80 -5.01 14.61 7.96
C ASP A 80 -6.51 14.22 7.89
N GLY A 81 -7.06 13.89 9.06
CA GLY A 81 -8.46 13.57 9.28
C GLY A 81 -8.92 12.26 8.62
N ILE A 82 -8.02 11.34 8.28
CA ILE A 82 -8.42 10.01 7.77
C ILE A 82 -9.20 9.30 8.86
N GLU A 83 -10.43 8.91 8.53
CA GLU A 83 -11.32 8.15 9.40
C GLU A 83 -11.34 6.66 9.03
N ILE A 84 -11.76 5.82 9.97
CA ILE A 84 -11.93 4.38 9.73
C ILE A 84 -13.04 4.18 8.68
N ASP A 85 -12.85 3.17 7.83
CA ASP A 85 -13.72 2.81 6.70
C ASP A 85 -13.86 3.87 5.60
N GLN A 86 -13.07 4.95 5.67
CA GLN A 86 -13.01 5.95 4.60
C GLN A 86 -12.29 5.41 3.36
N GLU A 87 -12.80 5.78 2.18
CA GLU A 87 -12.13 5.51 0.90
C GLU A 87 -10.95 6.46 0.68
N ILE A 88 -9.78 5.87 0.49
CA ILE A 88 -8.50 6.56 0.34
C ILE A 88 -7.78 6.09 -0.92
N VAL A 89 -6.92 6.95 -1.43
CA VAL A 89 -6.02 6.65 -2.55
C VAL A 89 -4.61 6.50 -2.02
N ILE A 90 -3.95 5.47 -2.51
CA ILE A 90 -2.55 5.22 -2.18
C ILE A 90 -1.71 5.64 -3.36
N CYS A 91 -0.74 6.52 -3.09
CA CYS A 91 0.12 7.13 -4.09
C CYS A 91 1.59 6.77 -3.88
N THR A 92 2.37 6.80 -4.97
CA THR A 92 3.83 6.85 -4.88
C THR A 92 4.30 8.25 -4.49
N THR A 93 5.59 8.41 -4.20
CA THR A 93 6.22 9.72 -3.97
C THR A 93 6.17 10.63 -5.20
N LYS A 94 5.99 10.05 -6.39
CA LYS A 94 5.84 10.76 -7.67
C LYS A 94 4.40 11.24 -7.93
N GLY A 95 3.44 10.81 -7.11
CA GLY A 95 2.02 11.13 -7.30
C GLY A 95 1.26 10.15 -8.20
N GLU A 96 1.86 9.01 -8.56
CA GLU A 96 1.17 7.96 -9.33
C GLU A 96 0.17 7.21 -8.43
N ALA A 97 -1.04 6.92 -8.93
CA ALA A 97 -2.03 6.18 -8.17
C ALA A 97 -1.75 4.67 -8.20
N ILE A 98 -1.45 4.09 -7.03
CA ILE A 98 -1.17 2.65 -6.87
C ILE A 98 -2.48 1.87 -6.80
N CYS A 99 -3.31 2.22 -5.82
CA CYS A 99 -4.58 1.53 -5.57
C CYS A 99 -5.57 2.41 -4.79
N LEU A 100 -6.83 2.01 -4.89
CA LEU A 100 -7.90 2.44 -3.99
C LEU A 100 -7.98 1.48 -2.81
N ALA A 101 -8.07 2.04 -1.61
CA ALA A 101 -8.12 1.28 -0.38
C ALA A 101 -9.16 1.86 0.59
N ILE A 102 -9.54 1.05 1.56
CA ILE A 102 -10.40 1.43 2.68
C ILE A 102 -9.51 1.52 3.92
N ALA A 103 -9.54 2.66 4.59
CA ALA A 103 -8.74 2.90 5.78
C ALA A 103 -9.23 2.02 6.95
N LEU A 104 -8.29 1.39 7.66
CA LEU A 104 -8.56 0.61 8.88
C LEU A 104 -8.02 1.29 10.13
N MET A 105 -7.34 2.43 9.97
CA MET A 105 -6.72 3.21 11.03
C MET A 105 -7.05 4.69 10.81
N THR A 106 -7.31 5.41 11.89
CA THR A 106 -7.43 6.87 11.87
C THR A 106 -6.05 7.53 11.83
N THR A 107 -5.97 8.80 11.40
CA THR A 107 -4.72 9.58 11.43
C THR A 107 -4.04 9.57 12.81
N ALA A 108 -4.82 9.68 13.89
CA ALA A 108 -4.29 9.63 15.26
C ALA A 108 -3.64 8.28 15.58
N THR A 109 -4.31 7.17 15.23
CA THR A 109 -3.77 5.83 15.46
C THR A 109 -2.55 5.52 14.59
N MET A 110 -2.51 6.05 13.36
CA MET A 110 -1.33 5.95 12.49
C MET A 110 -0.11 6.69 13.06
N SER A 111 -0.32 7.74 13.84
CA SER A 111 0.77 8.47 14.51
C SER A 111 1.25 7.80 15.80
N SER A 112 0.38 7.06 16.51
CA SER A 112 0.71 6.49 17.82
C SER A 112 1.26 5.07 17.76
N CYS A 113 0.89 4.29 16.73
CA CYS A 113 1.24 2.88 16.62
C CYS A 113 2.56 2.69 15.83
N ASP A 114 3.35 1.67 16.19
CA ASP A 114 4.56 1.30 15.42
C ASP A 114 4.30 0.23 14.34
N HIS A 115 3.21 -0.52 14.50
CA HIS A 115 2.86 -1.65 13.65
C HIS A 115 1.35 -1.77 13.45
N GLY A 116 0.96 -2.27 12.27
CA GLY A 116 -0.42 -2.63 11.98
C GLY A 116 -0.77 -2.47 10.51
N VAL A 117 -2.00 -2.87 10.20
CA VAL A 117 -2.58 -2.75 8.85
C VAL A 117 -3.26 -1.39 8.76
N VAL A 118 -2.75 -0.53 7.89
CA VAL A 118 -3.27 0.83 7.68
C VAL A 118 -4.54 0.80 6.84
N ALA A 119 -4.54 0.00 5.79
CA ALA A 119 -5.63 -0.02 4.83
C ALA A 119 -5.79 -1.38 4.14
N LYS A 120 -7.02 -1.68 3.77
CA LYS A 120 -7.40 -2.84 2.97
C LYS A 120 -7.58 -2.42 1.52
N ILE A 121 -6.93 -3.11 0.60
CA ILE A 121 -7.08 -2.83 -0.84
C ILE A 121 -8.52 -3.12 -1.29
N LYS A 122 -9.11 -2.15 -2.00
CA LYS A 122 -10.39 -2.29 -2.70
C LYS A 122 -10.16 -2.61 -4.18
N ARG A 123 -9.26 -1.86 -4.85
CA ARG A 123 -8.90 -2.07 -6.27
C ARG A 123 -7.48 -1.60 -6.54
N VAL A 124 -6.67 -2.45 -7.17
CA VAL A 124 -5.33 -2.09 -7.68
C VAL A 124 -5.47 -1.43 -9.05
N ILE A 125 -4.76 -0.34 -9.28
CA ILE A 125 -4.75 0.40 -10.55
C ILE A 125 -3.41 0.22 -11.26
N MET A 126 -2.31 0.36 -10.52
CA MET A 126 -0.95 0.26 -11.04
C MET A 126 -0.60 -1.17 -11.48
N GLU A 127 0.12 -1.29 -12.60
CA GLU A 127 0.58 -2.58 -13.11
C GLU A 127 1.63 -3.22 -12.19
N ARG A 128 1.74 -4.55 -12.29
CA ARG A 128 2.75 -5.31 -11.55
C ARG A 128 4.12 -5.09 -12.18
N ASP A 129 5.16 -5.15 -11.34
CA ASP A 129 6.57 -5.08 -11.76
C ASP A 129 7.05 -3.74 -12.38
N ILE A 130 6.26 -2.65 -12.30
CA ILE A 130 6.75 -1.29 -12.55
C ILE A 130 7.85 -0.91 -11.53
N TYR A 131 7.69 -1.36 -10.28
CA TYR A 131 8.67 -1.16 -9.20
C TYR A 131 9.36 -2.48 -8.86
N PRO A 132 10.65 -2.46 -8.46
CA PRO A 132 11.39 -3.68 -8.14
C PRO A 132 10.81 -4.41 -6.92
N ARG A 133 10.86 -5.75 -6.95
CA ARG A 133 10.43 -6.61 -5.84
C ARG A 133 11.43 -6.50 -4.69
N LYS A 134 11.04 -5.88 -3.58
CA LYS A 134 11.90 -5.70 -2.39
C LYS A 134 11.43 -6.48 -1.15
N TRP A 135 10.35 -7.26 -1.24
CA TRP A 135 9.92 -8.09 -0.11
C TRP A 135 10.93 -9.21 0.16
N GLY A 136 11.20 -9.48 1.44
CA GLY A 136 12.13 -10.55 1.85
C GLY A 136 13.62 -10.22 1.72
N LEU A 137 13.99 -8.97 1.39
CA LEU A 137 15.37 -8.46 1.41
C LEU A 137 15.69 -7.58 2.64
N GLY A 138 14.79 -7.51 3.62
CA GLY A 138 15.03 -6.74 4.85
C GLY A 138 16.15 -7.34 5.72
N PRO A 139 16.79 -6.55 6.61
CA PRO A 139 17.91 -7.01 7.44
C PRO A 139 17.61 -8.31 8.21
N LYS A 140 16.43 -8.37 8.84
CA LYS A 140 15.97 -9.58 9.56
C LYS A 140 15.68 -10.76 8.61
N ALA A 141 15.14 -10.52 7.41
CA ALA A 141 14.85 -11.59 6.45
C ALA A 141 16.13 -12.19 5.86
N SER A 142 17.11 -11.35 5.54
CA SER A 142 18.44 -11.77 5.08
C SER A 142 19.21 -12.51 6.18
N ALA A 143 19.17 -12.00 7.43
CA ALA A 143 19.76 -12.69 8.58
C ALA A 143 19.12 -14.07 8.82
N LYS A 144 17.79 -14.18 8.69
CA LYS A 144 17.08 -15.47 8.76
C LYS A 144 17.58 -16.44 7.70
N LYS A 145 17.68 -16.00 6.43
CA LYS A 145 18.19 -16.82 5.33
C LYS A 145 19.64 -17.25 5.57
N ALA A 146 20.50 -16.36 6.06
CA ALA A 146 21.87 -16.67 6.40
C ALA A 146 21.96 -17.72 7.52
N LEU A 147 21.15 -17.59 8.57
CA LEU A 147 21.13 -18.55 9.67
C LEU A 147 20.59 -19.93 9.25
N ILE A 148 19.63 -19.98 8.32
CA ILE A 148 19.16 -21.23 7.71
C ILE A 148 20.30 -21.87 6.89
N ALA A 149 21.03 -21.08 6.10
CA ALA A 149 22.17 -21.58 5.32
C ALA A 149 23.31 -22.11 6.21
N VAL A 150 23.52 -21.51 7.38
CA VAL A 150 24.49 -21.96 8.39
C VAL A 150 23.97 -23.14 9.24
N GLY A 151 22.71 -23.56 9.06
CA GLY A 151 22.11 -24.69 9.79
C GLY A 151 21.75 -24.39 11.26
N LYS A 152 21.80 -23.12 11.68
CA LYS A 152 21.41 -22.67 13.03
C LYS A 152 19.90 -22.54 13.19
N LEU A 153 19.15 -22.56 12.09
CA LEU A 153 17.70 -22.67 12.05
C LEU A 153 17.28 -23.80 11.11
N ASP A 154 16.09 -24.36 11.35
CA ASP A 154 15.49 -25.40 10.51
C ASP A 154 15.18 -24.88 9.08
N LYS A 155 14.87 -25.77 8.12
CA LYS A 155 14.48 -25.46 6.73
C LYS A 155 13.32 -24.46 6.64
N PHE A 156 12.42 -24.48 7.63
CA PHE A 156 11.27 -23.56 7.73
C PHE A 156 11.57 -22.30 8.55
N GLY A 157 12.80 -22.16 9.05
CA GLY A 157 13.25 -21.02 9.83
C GLY A 157 12.62 -20.95 11.21
N ARG A 158 12.35 -22.10 11.82
CA ARG A 158 11.97 -22.25 13.23
C ARG A 158 13.23 -22.40 14.09
N PRO A 159 13.21 -21.97 15.37
CA PRO A 159 14.33 -22.17 16.27
C PRO A 159 14.59 -23.66 16.48
N ASN A 160 15.86 -24.06 16.42
CA ASN A 160 16.38 -25.36 16.83
C ASN A 160 17.33 -25.21 18.05
N GLU A 161 17.91 -26.29 18.54
CA GLU A 161 18.82 -26.27 19.71
C GLU A 161 20.05 -25.36 19.52
N ASN A 162 20.48 -25.16 18.26
CA ASN A 162 21.64 -24.34 17.90
C ASN A 162 21.31 -22.86 17.61
N THR A 163 20.10 -22.42 17.93
CA THR A 163 19.68 -21.04 17.61
C THR A 163 20.32 -20.05 18.59
N PRO A 164 20.95 -18.96 18.10
CA PRO A 164 21.47 -17.92 18.98
C PRO A 164 20.38 -17.31 19.87
N LYS A 165 20.67 -17.08 21.15
CA LYS A 165 19.73 -16.47 22.10
C LYS A 165 19.25 -15.09 21.63
N GLU A 166 20.12 -14.32 20.98
CA GLU A 166 19.77 -13.01 20.38
C GLU A 166 18.65 -13.10 19.33
N TRP A 167 18.61 -14.20 18.56
CA TRP A 167 17.55 -14.41 17.56
C TRP A 167 16.20 -14.71 18.22
N LEU A 168 16.20 -15.44 19.34
CA LEU A 168 14.99 -15.75 20.11
C LEU A 168 14.37 -14.49 20.75
N THR A 169 15.18 -13.55 21.22
CA THR A 169 14.69 -12.33 21.88
C THR A 169 14.27 -11.24 20.86
N GLY A 170 14.95 -11.18 19.71
CA GLY A 170 14.74 -10.10 18.72
C GLY A 170 13.78 -10.44 17.56
N PHE A 171 13.40 -11.70 17.37
CA PHE A 171 12.51 -12.12 16.30
C PHE A 171 11.07 -12.28 16.79
N VAL A 172 10.20 -11.36 16.36
CA VAL A 172 8.75 -11.48 16.56
C VAL A 172 8.12 -11.98 15.27
N ASP A 173 7.51 -13.16 15.32
CA ASP A 173 6.73 -13.68 14.20
C ASP A 173 5.30 -13.14 14.28
N TYR A 174 4.99 -12.17 13.42
CA TYR A 174 3.66 -11.55 13.35
C TYR A 174 2.63 -12.44 12.62
N ASN A 175 3.05 -13.54 12.01
CA ASN A 175 2.16 -14.53 11.38
C ASN A 175 1.84 -15.70 12.32
N ALA A 176 2.58 -15.86 13.41
CA ALA A 176 2.25 -16.86 14.41
C ALA A 176 0.92 -16.47 15.08
N LYS A 177 -0.10 -17.32 14.94
CA LYS A 177 -1.27 -17.25 15.84
C LYS A 177 -0.71 -17.35 17.25
N LYS A 178 -0.79 -16.26 18.01
CA LYS A 178 -0.50 -16.28 19.45
C LYS A 178 -1.36 -17.41 20.03
N PRO A 179 -0.79 -18.49 20.60
CA PRO A 179 -1.61 -19.42 21.34
C PRO A 179 -2.30 -18.62 22.44
N ALA A 180 -3.62 -18.79 22.58
CA ALA A 180 -4.39 -18.13 23.62
C ALA A 180 -3.65 -18.34 24.94
N ALA A 181 -3.28 -17.25 25.60
CA ALA A 181 -2.66 -17.31 26.90
C ALA A 181 -3.61 -18.11 27.80
N ALA A 182 -3.13 -19.25 28.30
CA ALA A 182 -3.84 -20.06 29.27
C ALA A 182 -4.18 -19.14 30.45
N VAL A 183 -5.48 -18.98 30.70
CA VAL A 183 -6.02 -18.28 31.85
C VAL A 183 -5.44 -18.96 33.09
N ALA A 184 -4.62 -18.24 33.85
CA ALA A 184 -4.14 -18.71 35.14
C ALA A 184 -5.35 -18.97 36.06
N PRO A 185 -5.39 -20.08 36.81
CA PRO A 185 -6.48 -20.37 37.72
C PRO A 185 -6.53 -19.29 38.82
N GLN A 186 -7.65 -18.57 38.89
CA GLN A 186 -7.94 -17.63 39.97
C GLN A 186 -8.08 -18.42 41.27
N THR A 187 -7.26 -18.08 42.26
CA THR A 187 -7.40 -18.55 43.63
C THR A 187 -8.70 -17.98 44.25
N PRO A 188 -9.55 -18.81 44.87
CA PRO A 188 -10.79 -18.32 45.48
C PRO A 188 -10.47 -17.47 46.72
N VAL A 189 -10.93 -16.22 46.70
CA VAL A 189 -10.92 -15.31 47.85
C VAL A 189 -11.94 -15.84 48.87
N LYS A 190 -11.48 -16.12 50.09
CA LYS A 190 -12.36 -16.45 51.23
C LYS A 190 -13.12 -15.19 51.65
N GLU A 191 -14.44 -15.28 51.69
CA GLU A 191 -15.31 -14.33 52.38
C GLU A 191 -15.04 -14.37 53.89
N THR A 192 -14.91 -13.19 54.49
CA THR A 192 -15.05 -12.88 55.91
C THR A 192 -16.04 -11.75 56.03
#